data_AF-A0AAD3HB48-F1
#
_entry.id   AF-A0AAD3HB48-F1
#
_cell.length_a   1.000
_cell.length_b   1.000
_cell.length_c   1.000
_cell.angle_alpha   90.00
_cell.angle_beta   90.00
_cell.angle_gamma   90.00
#
_symmetry.space_group_name_H-M   'P 1'
#
loop_
_entity.id
_entity.type
_entity.pdbx_description
1 polymer ?
#
loop_
_entity_poly.entity_id
_entity_poly.type
_entity_poly.pdbx_seq_one_letter_code
_entity_poly.pdbx_strand_id
1 'polypeptide(L)'
;MQYTWIDRFHKILTPDILLNGFVDNNFELREKFLIYANSNCVKFRETAVFELSSIGTVYCSGKCQGKKIGLNSSENIINIRKEYKINVGNWWKNVDLYREFQFCFVMEHEKDHKSYITEKILLAYSAGCIPIYYGPDLIFDIFNKNSFVFYNISNPSPALKIVKELRNDKEKMKEMKNQKILSNGYKTLQKYFSFNDEVGDGHLKKILREKIGLKE
;
A
#
# COMPACT_ATOMS: atom_id res chain seq x y z
N MET A 1 -18.02 -7.55 -9.62
CA MET A 1 -16.62 -7.11 -9.41
C MET A 1 -16.21 -7.06 -7.94
N GLN A 2 -17.13 -6.94 -6.98
CA GLN A 2 -16.84 -6.97 -5.53
C GLN A 2 -16.53 -8.38 -4.99
N TYR A 3 -17.23 -9.43 -5.47
CA TYR A 3 -17.04 -10.82 -5.05
C TYR A 3 -15.61 -11.35 -5.28
N THR A 4 -14.95 -10.95 -6.37
CA THR A 4 -13.56 -11.35 -6.68
C THR A 4 -12.51 -10.79 -5.72
N TRP A 5 -12.84 -9.71 -5.00
CA TRP A 5 -11.92 -9.08 -4.05
C TRP A 5 -11.82 -9.93 -2.78
N ILE A 6 -12.95 -10.26 -2.15
CA ILE A 6 -12.97 -11.06 -0.93
C ILE A 6 -12.45 -12.48 -1.13
N ASP A 7 -12.86 -13.16 -2.19
CA ASP A 7 -12.48 -14.55 -2.41
C ASP A 7 -10.96 -14.75 -2.59
N ARG A 8 -10.27 -13.70 -3.06
CA ARG A 8 -8.83 -13.71 -3.30
C ARG A 8 -8.04 -13.09 -2.14
N PHE A 9 -8.48 -11.94 -1.61
CA PHE A 9 -7.76 -11.26 -0.53
C PHE A 9 -7.95 -11.92 0.81
N HIS A 10 -9.02 -12.66 1.08
CA HIS A 10 -9.18 -13.31 2.39
C HIS A 10 -8.07 -14.35 2.67
N LYS A 11 -7.46 -14.93 1.63
CA LYS A 11 -6.32 -15.84 1.81
C LYS A 11 -5.03 -15.09 2.18
N ILE A 12 -4.96 -13.79 1.91
CA ILE A 12 -3.75 -12.96 2.03
C ILE A 12 -3.87 -11.95 3.18
N LEU A 13 -5.04 -11.35 3.40
CA LEU A 13 -5.37 -10.42 4.47
C LEU A 13 -6.35 -11.09 5.44
N THR A 14 -5.85 -12.08 6.18
CA THR A 14 -6.62 -12.66 7.28
C THR A 14 -6.81 -11.61 8.38
N PRO A 15 -7.81 -11.74 9.25
CA PRO A 15 -7.92 -10.83 10.39
C PRO A 15 -6.73 -10.88 11.32
N ASP A 16 -6.07 -12.04 11.45
CA ASP A 16 -4.79 -12.12 12.15
C ASP A 16 -3.76 -11.16 11.56
N ILE A 17 -3.61 -11.14 10.23
CA ILE A 17 -2.71 -10.21 9.53
C ILE A 17 -3.14 -8.75 9.71
N LEU A 18 -4.43 -8.45 9.66
CA LEU A 18 -4.92 -7.08 9.88
C LEU A 18 -4.70 -6.61 11.33
N LEU A 19 -4.77 -7.51 12.30
CA LEU A 19 -4.63 -7.19 13.72
C LEU A 19 -3.17 -7.14 14.16
N ASN A 20 -2.35 -8.04 13.62
CA ASN A 20 -1.01 -8.34 14.12
C ASN A 20 0.09 -8.03 13.10
N GLY A 21 -0.26 -7.70 11.85
CA GLY A 21 0.70 -7.45 10.76
C GLY A 21 1.16 -8.74 10.07
N PHE A 22 2.05 -8.59 9.08
CA PHE A 22 2.67 -9.73 8.41
C PHE A 22 3.96 -10.14 9.12
N VAL A 23 4.08 -11.43 9.44
CA VAL A 23 5.39 -12.03 9.75
C VAL A 23 6.10 -12.36 8.43
N ASP A 24 6.94 -11.44 7.97
CA ASP A 24 7.79 -11.66 6.80
C ASP A 24 9.24 -11.94 7.22
N ASN A 25 9.55 -13.22 7.42
CA ASN A 25 10.87 -13.69 7.85
C ASN A 25 12.01 -13.36 6.86
N ASN A 26 11.67 -13.01 5.62
CA ASN A 26 12.65 -12.71 4.57
C ASN A 26 12.75 -11.22 4.26
N PHE A 27 12.13 -10.36 5.07
CA PHE A 27 12.10 -8.93 4.79
C PHE A 27 13.50 -8.30 4.73
N GLU A 28 14.40 -8.72 5.62
CA GLU A 28 15.77 -8.21 5.68
C GLU A 28 16.58 -8.53 4.40
N LEU A 29 16.09 -9.46 3.57
CA LEU A 29 16.64 -9.84 2.26
C LEU A 29 16.08 -9.00 1.11
N ARG A 30 15.11 -8.10 1.34
CA ARG A 30 14.53 -7.26 0.27
C ARG A 30 15.46 -6.11 -0.08
N GLU A 31 15.99 -6.14 -1.30
CA GLU A 31 16.91 -5.13 -1.82
C GLU A 31 16.21 -4.04 -2.66
N LYS A 32 15.07 -4.34 -3.28
CA LYS A 32 14.40 -3.37 -4.15
C LYS A 32 13.69 -2.31 -3.32
N PHE A 33 13.97 -1.04 -3.60
CA PHE A 33 13.49 0.07 -2.80
C PHE A 33 11.97 0.30 -2.92
N LEU A 34 11.48 0.75 -4.08
CA LEU A 34 10.10 1.22 -4.22
C LEU A 34 9.47 0.74 -5.52
N ILE A 35 8.24 0.23 -5.44
CA ILE A 35 7.40 -0.05 -6.61
C ILE A 35 6.32 1.03 -6.81
N TYR A 36 6.17 1.48 -8.06
CA TYR A 36 5.14 2.40 -8.54
C TYR A 36 4.29 1.74 -9.63
N ALA A 37 3.05 1.39 -9.30
CA ALA A 37 2.22 0.51 -10.13
C ALA A 37 0.92 1.17 -10.62
N ASN A 38 0.94 2.46 -10.94
CA ASN A 38 -0.26 3.21 -11.33
C ASN A 38 -0.40 3.41 -12.83
N SER A 39 -1.64 3.42 -13.32
CA SER A 39 -1.96 3.67 -14.75
C SER A 39 -2.78 4.93 -15.01
N ASN A 40 -3.40 5.50 -13.98
CA ASN A 40 -3.92 6.86 -14.01
C ASN A 40 -2.80 7.79 -13.54
N CYS A 41 -2.34 8.73 -14.36
CA CYS A 41 -1.19 9.58 -14.05
C CYS A 41 -1.67 10.97 -13.65
N VAL A 42 -1.41 11.37 -12.41
CA VAL A 42 -1.77 12.69 -11.88
C VAL A 42 -0.51 13.39 -11.38
N LYS A 43 -0.44 14.71 -11.59
CA LYS A 43 0.77 15.52 -11.40
C LYS A 43 1.44 15.32 -10.03
N PHE A 44 0.65 15.25 -8.97
CA PHE A 44 1.20 15.12 -7.61
C PHE A 44 1.80 13.74 -7.33
N ARG A 45 1.24 12.66 -7.91
CA ARG A 45 1.85 11.32 -7.79
C ARG A 45 3.14 11.23 -8.58
N GLU A 46 3.15 11.78 -9.80
CA GLU A 46 4.37 11.82 -10.62
C GLU A 46 5.49 12.62 -9.94
N THR A 47 5.14 13.76 -9.33
CA THR A 47 6.09 14.59 -8.56
C THR A 47 6.63 13.84 -7.34
N ALA A 48 5.76 13.19 -6.57
CA ALA A 48 6.17 12.41 -5.40
C ALA A 48 7.10 11.26 -5.75
N VAL A 49 6.82 10.53 -6.84
CA VAL A 49 7.70 9.46 -7.32
C VAL A 49 9.05 10.02 -7.76
N PHE A 50 9.07 11.14 -8.47
CA PHE A 50 10.31 11.81 -8.86
C PHE A 50 11.14 12.20 -7.63
N GLU A 51 10.53 12.79 -6.59
CA GLU A 51 11.23 13.14 -5.35
C GLU A 51 11.76 11.90 -4.62
N LEU A 52 10.97 10.83 -4.52
CA LEU A 52 11.40 9.56 -3.91
C LEU A 52 12.55 8.91 -4.69
N SER A 53 12.65 9.12 -6.00
CA SER A 53 13.77 8.62 -6.81
C SER A 53 15.13 9.21 -6.42
N SER A 54 15.15 10.35 -5.73
CA SER A 54 16.39 10.91 -5.16
C SER A 54 16.93 10.10 -3.98
N ILE A 55 16.08 9.29 -3.34
CA ILE A 55 16.47 8.40 -2.23
C ILE A 55 17.00 7.08 -2.78
N GLY A 56 16.48 6.63 -3.92
CA GLY A 56 17.09 5.62 -4.80
C GLY A 56 16.08 4.96 -5.73
N THR A 57 16.43 3.80 -6.28
CA THR A 57 15.76 3.23 -7.46
C THR A 57 14.27 2.93 -7.29
N VAL A 58 13.44 3.59 -8.08
CA VAL A 58 11.99 3.33 -8.19
C VAL A 58 11.72 2.48 -9.42
N TYR A 59 10.87 1.48 -9.23
CA TYR A 59 10.48 0.54 -10.28
C TYR A 59 9.02 0.79 -10.69
N CYS A 60 8.81 1.15 -11.95
CA CYS A 60 7.51 1.49 -12.51
C CYS A 60 6.92 0.30 -13.27
N SER A 61 5.78 -0.20 -12.82
CA SER A 61 5.07 -1.34 -13.42
C SER A 61 3.74 -0.97 -14.08
N GLY A 62 3.31 0.30 -14.00
CA GLY A 62 2.09 0.80 -14.63
C GLY A 62 2.37 1.64 -15.88
N LYS A 63 1.34 2.35 -16.40
CA LYS A 63 1.53 3.33 -17.48
C LYS A 63 2.32 4.55 -17.01
N CYS A 64 2.19 4.92 -15.74
CA CYS A 64 2.82 6.09 -15.17
C CYS A 64 4.28 5.82 -14.81
N GLN A 65 5.14 6.83 -14.97
CA GLN A 65 6.61 6.65 -14.96
C GLN A 65 7.34 7.67 -14.07
N GLY A 66 6.63 8.41 -13.20
CA GLY A 66 7.28 9.28 -12.22
C GLY A 66 8.05 10.45 -12.81
N LYS A 67 7.45 11.20 -13.75
CA LYS A 67 8.14 12.30 -14.44
C LYS A 67 7.80 13.67 -13.84
N LYS A 68 8.82 14.50 -13.59
CA LYS A 68 8.61 15.92 -13.35
C LYS A 68 8.40 16.64 -14.69
N ILE A 69 7.33 17.44 -14.79
CA ILE A 69 7.05 18.24 -16.00
C ILE A 69 8.27 19.15 -16.27
N GLY A 70 8.88 19.01 -17.45
CA GLY A 70 10.05 19.80 -17.87
C GLY A 70 11.42 19.17 -17.64
N LEU A 71 11.50 17.95 -17.07
CA LEU A 71 12.76 17.19 -16.93
C LEU A 71 12.63 15.83 -17.63
N ASN A 72 13.63 15.49 -18.45
CA ASN A 72 13.57 14.33 -19.34
C ASN A 72 13.99 13.00 -18.69
N SER A 73 14.67 13.02 -17.55
CA SER A 73 15.09 11.78 -16.88
C SER A 73 15.40 12.00 -15.40
N SER A 74 15.04 11.01 -14.60
CA SER A 74 15.69 10.69 -13.33
C SER A 74 16.40 9.35 -13.54
N GLU A 75 17.71 9.30 -13.30
CA GLU A 75 18.53 8.09 -13.51
C GLU A 75 18.05 6.89 -12.66
N ASN A 76 17.32 7.17 -11.58
CA ASN A 76 16.85 6.18 -10.61
C ASN A 76 15.41 5.70 -10.86
N ILE A 77 14.85 5.82 -12.07
CA ILE A 77 13.52 5.26 -12.38
C ILE A 77 13.61 4.21 -13.49
N ILE A 78 13.19 2.99 -13.16
CA ILE A 78 13.23 1.82 -14.04
C ILE A 78 11.81 1.44 -14.47
N ASN A 79 11.57 1.26 -15.76
CA ASN A 79 10.33 0.68 -16.26
C ASN A 79 10.45 -0.85 -16.36
N ILE A 80 9.87 -1.57 -15.40
CA ILE A 80 10.04 -3.02 -15.31
C ILE A 80 9.28 -3.79 -16.41
N ARG A 81 8.22 -3.22 -16.98
CA ARG A 81 7.52 -3.86 -18.11
C ARG A 81 8.41 -3.89 -19.34
N LYS A 82 9.13 -2.80 -19.58
CA LYS A 82 10.05 -2.68 -20.72
C LYS A 82 11.33 -3.48 -20.49
N GLU A 83 11.89 -3.41 -19.29
CA GLU A 83 13.18 -4.02 -18.98
C GLU A 83 13.08 -5.54 -18.79
N TYR A 84 12.10 -6.02 -18.04
CA TYR A 84 11.98 -7.44 -17.69
C TYR A 84 10.86 -8.19 -18.42
N LYS A 85 10.16 -7.53 -19.37
CA LYS A 85 9.04 -8.11 -20.14
C LYS A 85 7.92 -8.73 -19.27
N ILE A 86 7.71 -8.19 -18.07
CA ILE A 86 6.70 -8.69 -17.13
C ILE A 86 5.30 -8.27 -17.60
N ASN A 87 4.39 -9.25 -17.75
CA ASN A 87 2.98 -9.00 -18.05
C ASN A 87 2.14 -8.94 -16.77
N VAL A 88 2.02 -7.75 -16.19
CA VAL A 88 1.10 -7.46 -15.08
C VAL A 88 -0.30 -7.21 -15.64
N GLY A 89 -0.98 -8.31 -16.01
CA GLY A 89 -2.32 -8.28 -16.61
C GLY A 89 -3.46 -8.11 -15.59
N ASN A 90 -3.28 -8.56 -14.36
CA ASN A 90 -4.30 -8.53 -13.31
C ASN A 90 -3.75 -7.88 -12.04
N TRP A 91 -4.41 -6.82 -11.56
CA TRP A 91 -3.89 -6.00 -10.46
C TRP A 91 -3.70 -6.77 -9.14
N TRP A 92 -4.48 -7.84 -8.90
CA TRP A 92 -4.32 -8.67 -7.70
C TRP A 92 -3.05 -9.55 -7.74
N LYS A 93 -2.52 -9.86 -8.93
CA LYS A 93 -1.21 -10.53 -9.07
C LYS A 93 -0.05 -9.59 -8.74
N ASN A 94 -0.31 -8.28 -8.61
CA ASN A 94 0.73 -7.34 -8.23
C ASN A 94 1.26 -7.60 -6.83
N VAL A 95 0.49 -8.27 -5.94
CA VAL A 95 0.98 -8.66 -4.62
C VAL A 95 2.28 -9.46 -4.74
N ASP A 96 2.33 -10.44 -5.63
CA ASP A 96 3.52 -11.29 -5.81
C ASP A 96 4.74 -10.47 -6.25
N LEU A 97 4.55 -9.54 -7.19
CA LEU A 97 5.59 -8.59 -7.60
C LEU A 97 6.02 -7.69 -6.44
N TYR A 98 5.07 -7.17 -5.66
CA TYR A 98 5.33 -6.24 -4.57
C TYR A 98 6.16 -6.89 -3.46
N ARG A 99 6.10 -8.23 -3.28
CA ARG A 99 6.89 -8.94 -2.26
C ARG A 99 8.40 -8.73 -2.38
N GLU A 100 8.89 -8.32 -3.54
CA GLU A 100 10.31 -8.04 -3.76
C GLU A 100 10.75 -6.66 -3.24
N PHE A 101 9.80 -5.80 -2.87
CA PHE A 101 10.06 -4.39 -2.57
C PHE A 101 9.96 -4.07 -1.07
N GLN A 102 10.74 -3.10 -0.63
CA GLN A 102 10.66 -2.56 0.73
C GLN A 102 9.43 -1.69 0.91
N PHE A 103 9.17 -0.81 -0.08
CA PHE A 103 8.08 0.15 -0.07
C PHE A 103 7.15 -0.04 -1.27
N CYS A 104 5.86 0.24 -1.04
CA CYS A 104 4.86 0.34 -2.10
C CYS A 104 4.31 1.77 -2.18
N PHE A 105 4.38 2.37 -3.35
CA PHE A 105 3.75 3.67 -3.61
C PHE A 105 2.25 3.49 -3.84
N VAL A 106 1.43 3.92 -2.88
CA VAL A 106 -0.02 3.64 -2.86
C VAL A 106 -0.87 4.88 -2.62
N MET A 107 -0.38 6.05 -3.03
CA MET A 107 -1.16 7.28 -3.02
C MET A 107 -2.43 7.16 -3.88
N GLU A 108 -3.51 7.73 -3.36
CA GLU A 108 -4.75 7.89 -4.11
C GLU A 108 -4.61 8.92 -5.24
N HIS A 109 -5.51 8.83 -6.21
CA HIS A 109 -5.47 9.69 -7.38
C HIS A 109 -6.29 10.96 -7.24
N GLU A 110 -7.27 10.95 -6.35
CA GLU A 110 -8.19 12.05 -6.10
C GLU A 110 -7.67 12.92 -4.95
N LYS A 111 -7.87 14.24 -5.07
CA LYS A 111 -7.63 15.17 -3.97
C LYS A 111 -8.98 15.56 -3.36
N ASP A 112 -8.98 15.99 -2.10
CA ASP A 112 -10.15 16.63 -1.47
C ASP A 112 -11.39 15.75 -1.27
N HIS A 113 -11.32 14.44 -1.57
CA HIS A 113 -12.40 13.50 -1.28
C HIS A 113 -12.22 12.85 0.10
N LYS A 114 -13.02 13.30 1.07
CA LYS A 114 -12.90 12.97 2.52
C LYS A 114 -12.98 11.49 2.92
N SER A 115 -13.39 10.60 2.02
CA SER A 115 -13.59 9.16 2.29
C SER A 115 -13.05 8.26 1.18
N TYR A 116 -12.31 8.80 0.21
CA TYR A 116 -11.76 8.03 -0.90
C TYR A 116 -10.51 7.26 -0.49
N ILE A 117 -10.71 6.08 0.10
CA ILE A 117 -9.65 5.13 0.45
C ILE A 117 -9.93 3.85 -0.34
N THR A 118 -8.95 3.35 -1.09
CA THR A 118 -9.14 2.13 -1.89
C THR A 118 -8.25 0.99 -1.42
N GLU A 119 -8.31 -0.14 -2.13
CA GLU A 119 -7.55 -1.35 -1.90
C GLU A 119 -6.02 -1.20 -1.94
N LYS A 120 -5.49 -0.07 -2.42
CA LYS A 120 -4.03 0.11 -2.66
C LYS A 120 -3.22 -0.07 -1.38
N ILE A 121 -3.63 0.54 -0.28
CA ILE A 121 -2.90 0.41 0.99
C ILE A 121 -2.93 -1.04 1.50
N LEU A 122 -4.05 -1.73 1.32
CA LEU A 122 -4.20 -3.14 1.69
C LEU A 122 -3.34 -4.06 0.80
N LEU A 123 -3.17 -3.74 -0.49
CA LEU A 123 -2.24 -4.43 -1.38
C LEU A 123 -0.78 -4.29 -0.94
N ALA A 124 -0.36 -3.11 -0.47
CA ALA A 124 0.99 -2.91 0.06
C ALA A 124 1.23 -3.77 1.29
N TYR A 125 0.30 -3.72 2.24
CA TYR A 125 0.36 -4.59 3.41
C TYR A 125 0.38 -6.06 3.00
N SER A 126 -0.51 -6.48 2.09
CA SER A 126 -0.61 -7.86 1.58
C SER A 126 0.71 -8.43 1.06
N ALA A 127 1.55 -7.54 0.52
CA ALA A 127 2.86 -7.88 -0.01
C ALA A 127 3.99 -7.78 1.02
N GLY A 128 3.68 -7.43 2.28
CA GLY A 128 4.66 -7.15 3.32
C GLY A 128 5.48 -5.89 3.06
N CYS A 129 5.00 -4.96 2.25
CA CYS A 129 5.69 -3.68 2.00
C CYS A 129 5.25 -2.63 3.02
N ILE A 130 6.10 -1.65 3.30
CA ILE A 130 5.69 -0.42 3.98
C ILE A 130 4.94 0.46 2.97
N PRO A 131 3.68 0.83 3.23
CA PRO A 131 2.95 1.71 2.33
C PRO A 131 3.47 3.16 2.42
N ILE A 132 3.67 3.80 1.27
CA ILE A 132 3.79 5.26 1.15
C ILE A 132 2.44 5.76 0.62
N TYR A 133 1.64 6.33 1.50
CA TYR A 133 0.23 6.62 1.26
C TYR A 133 -0.08 8.12 1.27
N TYR A 134 -1.06 8.52 0.45
CA TYR A 134 -1.71 9.82 0.50
C TYR A 134 -3.19 9.62 0.13
N GLY A 135 -4.05 10.36 0.81
CA GLY A 135 -5.49 10.32 0.65
C GLY A 135 -6.15 11.11 1.78
N PRO A 136 -7.43 10.87 2.09
CA PRO A 136 -8.13 11.57 3.16
C PRO A 136 -7.61 11.22 4.55
N ASP A 137 -7.75 12.15 5.50
CA ASP A 137 -7.38 11.98 6.91
C ASP A 137 -8.12 10.83 7.61
N LEU A 138 -9.27 10.40 7.07
CA LEU A 138 -9.99 9.21 7.52
C LEU A 138 -9.08 7.97 7.57
N ILE A 139 -7.99 7.94 6.80
CA ILE A 139 -7.00 6.85 6.83
C ILE A 139 -6.44 6.61 8.24
N PHE A 140 -6.29 7.66 9.06
CA PHE A 140 -5.74 7.55 10.42
C PHE A 140 -6.72 6.90 11.41
N ASP A 141 -8.01 6.93 11.10
CA ASP A 141 -9.02 6.20 11.88
C ASP A 141 -9.01 4.70 11.55
N ILE A 142 -8.52 4.32 10.36
CA ILE A 142 -8.53 2.94 9.87
C ILE A 142 -7.17 2.27 10.11
N PHE A 143 -6.08 2.91 9.70
CA PHE A 143 -4.75 2.33 9.79
C PHE A 143 -3.90 3.04 10.83
N ASN A 144 -3.07 2.29 11.52
CA ASN A 144 -2.13 2.81 12.49
C ASN A 144 -1.14 3.76 11.78
N LYS A 145 -1.10 5.03 12.19
CA LYS A 145 -0.20 6.03 11.62
C LYS A 145 1.29 5.64 11.68
N ASN A 146 1.65 4.70 12.55
CA ASN A 146 3.02 4.22 12.69
C ASN A 146 3.34 3.04 11.75
N SER A 147 2.36 2.42 11.08
CA SER A 147 2.59 1.26 10.20
C SER A 147 2.74 1.63 8.71
N PHE A 148 2.64 2.91 8.37
CA PHE A 148 2.84 3.42 7.02
C PHE A 148 3.43 4.83 7.03
N VAL A 149 3.95 5.28 5.89
CA VAL A 149 4.41 6.66 5.72
C VAL A 149 3.32 7.48 5.05
N PHE A 150 2.79 8.48 5.77
CA PHE A 150 1.86 9.45 5.18
C PHE A 150 2.63 10.53 4.42
N TYR A 151 2.36 10.63 3.11
CA TYR A 151 2.97 11.60 2.22
C TYR A 151 2.02 12.80 2.01
N ASN A 152 2.22 13.87 2.76
CA ASN A 152 1.44 15.11 2.55
C ASN A 152 1.93 15.83 1.29
N ILE A 153 1.10 15.91 0.25
CA ILE A 153 1.48 16.54 -1.02
C ILE A 153 1.78 18.04 -0.91
N SER A 154 1.28 18.71 0.13
CA SER A 154 1.51 20.14 0.40
C SER A 154 2.76 20.37 1.24
N ASN A 155 3.22 19.34 1.95
CA ASN A 155 4.43 19.35 2.76
C ASN A 155 5.09 17.96 2.75
N PRO A 156 5.80 17.59 1.67
CA PRO A 156 6.31 16.22 1.49
C PRO A 156 7.57 15.94 2.31
N SER A 157 8.28 16.97 2.79
CA SER A 157 9.58 16.85 3.46
C SER A 157 9.60 15.86 4.64
N PRO A 158 8.60 15.81 5.54
CA PRO A 158 8.57 14.82 6.61
C PRO A 158 8.53 13.38 6.10
N ALA A 159 7.73 13.11 5.07
CA ALA A 159 7.62 11.78 4.48
C ALA A 159 8.92 11.35 3.81
N LEU A 160 9.55 12.24 3.04
CA LEU A 160 10.84 11.99 2.41
C LEU A 160 11.94 11.71 3.45
N LYS A 161 11.93 12.44 4.57
CA LYS A 161 12.86 12.21 5.69
C LYS A 161 12.65 10.83 6.31
N ILE A 162 11.39 10.46 6.63
CA ILE A 162 11.05 9.15 7.19
C ILE A 162 11.50 8.02 6.24
N VAL A 163 11.18 8.11 4.94
CA VAL A 163 11.58 7.09 3.96
C VAL A 163 13.11 6.95 3.88
N LYS A 164 13.83 8.09 3.87
CA LYS A 164 15.30 8.08 3.86
C LYS A 164 15.89 7.47 5.13
N GLU A 165 15.31 7.75 6.29
CA GLU A 165 15.74 7.17 7.57
C GLU A 165 15.50 5.66 7.58
N LEU A 166 14.29 5.21 7.26
CA LEU A 166 13.95 3.78 7.22
C LEU A 166 14.86 3.00 6.26
N ARG A 167 15.20 3.59 5.11
CA ARG A 167 16.11 2.95 4.15
C ARG A 167 17.52 2.73 4.71
N ASN A 168 18.00 3.66 5.55
CA ASN A 168 19.36 3.64 6.08
C ASN A 168 19.46 2.95 7.45
N ASP A 169 18.33 2.66 8.09
CA ASP A 169 18.25 2.12 9.43
C ASP A 169 17.33 0.88 9.46
N LYS A 170 17.95 -0.30 9.45
CA LYS A 170 17.25 -1.59 9.45
C LYS A 170 16.39 -1.80 10.68
N GLU A 171 16.80 -1.29 11.84
CA GLU A 171 16.04 -1.45 13.09
C GLU A 171 14.77 -0.60 13.05
N LYS A 172 14.85 0.66 12.61
CA LYS A 172 13.65 1.49 12.39
C LYS A 172 12.71 0.89 11.35
N MET A 173 13.26 0.32 10.28
CA MET A 173 12.48 -0.37 9.26
C MET A 173 11.71 -1.55 9.86
N LYS A 174 12.38 -2.38 10.66
CA LYS A 174 11.80 -3.52 11.36
C LYS A 174 10.74 -3.09 12.38
N GLU A 175 11.00 -2.02 13.13
CA GLU A 175 10.06 -1.44 14.08
C GLU A 175 8.75 -1.03 13.40
N MET A 176 8.82 -0.30 12.28
CA MET A 176 7.63 0.12 11.52
C MET A 176 6.86 -1.08 10.96
N LYS A 177 7.54 -2.11 10.46
CA LYS A 177 6.87 -3.31 9.94
C LYS A 177 6.15 -4.14 11.00
N ASN A 178 6.67 -4.15 12.22
CA ASN A 178 6.08 -4.87 13.35
C ASN A 178 4.93 -4.10 14.00
N GLN A 179 4.61 -2.89 13.52
CA GLN A 179 3.43 -2.17 13.96
C GLN A 179 2.16 -2.91 13.54
N LYS A 180 1.15 -2.88 14.42
CA LYS A 180 -0.21 -3.32 14.07
C LYS A 180 -0.73 -2.49 12.90
N ILE A 181 -1.41 -3.12 11.95
CA ILE A 181 -1.92 -2.46 10.75
C ILE A 181 -3.12 -1.57 11.08
N LEU A 182 -4.08 -2.08 11.86
CA LEU A 182 -5.29 -1.33 12.23
C LEU A 182 -5.05 -0.40 13.41
N SER A 183 -5.57 0.83 13.33
CA SER A 183 -5.41 1.89 14.35
C SER A 183 -5.89 1.47 15.75
N ASN A 184 -7.03 0.78 15.83
CA ASN A 184 -7.67 0.34 17.07
C ASN A 184 -8.02 -1.16 17.03
N GLY A 185 -7.27 -1.95 16.25
CA GLY A 185 -7.43 -3.40 16.15
C GLY A 185 -8.88 -3.81 15.84
N TYR A 186 -9.46 -4.64 16.71
CA TYR A 186 -10.83 -5.12 16.58
C TYR A 186 -11.88 -4.01 16.52
N LYS A 187 -11.70 -2.88 17.22
CA LYS A 187 -12.67 -1.77 17.17
C LYS A 187 -12.71 -1.14 15.78
N THR A 188 -11.56 -1.02 15.11
CA THR A 188 -11.50 -0.57 13.72
C THR A 188 -12.18 -1.56 12.79
N LEU A 189 -11.91 -2.86 12.98
CA LEU A 189 -12.57 -3.92 12.21
C LEU A 189 -14.09 -3.84 12.36
N GLN A 190 -14.58 -3.64 13.59
CA GLN A 190 -16.00 -3.47 13.93
C GLN A 190 -16.61 -2.13 13.52
N LYS A 191 -15.83 -1.14 13.07
CA LYS A 191 -16.34 0.18 12.67
C LYS A 191 -16.33 0.37 11.15
N TYR A 192 -15.24 -0.05 10.50
CA TYR A 192 -15.00 0.22 9.07
C TYR A 192 -15.07 -1.03 8.21
N PHE A 193 -14.85 -2.19 8.81
CA PHE A 193 -14.98 -3.49 8.15
C PHE A 193 -16.21 -4.25 8.64
N SER A 194 -17.04 -3.58 9.44
CA SER A 194 -18.30 -4.07 9.97
C SER A 194 -19.41 -3.96 8.94
N PHE A 195 -19.75 -5.10 8.36
CA PHE A 195 -20.95 -5.89 8.69
C PHE A 195 -22.31 -5.19 8.85
N ASN A 196 -22.52 -4.01 8.28
CA ASN A 196 -23.87 -3.54 8.05
C ASN A 196 -24.48 -4.39 6.93
N ASP A 197 -25.67 -4.95 7.15
CA ASP A 197 -26.35 -5.81 6.17
C ASP A 197 -26.70 -5.02 4.89
N GLU A 198 -26.74 -3.70 4.98
CA GLU A 198 -26.89 -2.77 3.86
C GLU A 198 -25.73 -2.83 2.84
N VAL A 199 -24.53 -3.31 3.23
CA VAL A 199 -23.38 -3.41 2.33
C VAL A 199 -23.28 -4.82 1.78
N GLY A 200 -23.61 -4.97 0.49
CA GLY A 200 -23.54 -6.27 -0.19
C GLY A 200 -24.50 -7.32 0.37
N ASP A 201 -25.64 -6.86 0.92
CA ASP A 201 -26.75 -7.68 1.41
C ASP A 201 -26.34 -8.68 2.52
N GLY A 202 -25.39 -8.26 3.38
CA GLY A 202 -24.84 -9.11 4.45
C GLY A 202 -24.02 -10.32 3.96
N HIS A 203 -23.89 -10.55 2.65
CA HIS A 203 -23.14 -11.69 2.10
C HIS A 203 -21.65 -11.62 2.43
N LEU A 204 -21.10 -10.40 2.39
CA LEU A 204 -19.72 -10.11 2.77
C LEU A 204 -19.46 -10.43 4.24
N LYS A 205 -20.37 -10.01 5.11
CA LYS A 205 -20.37 -10.29 6.54
C LYS A 205 -20.39 -11.78 6.83
N LYS A 206 -21.27 -12.52 6.14
CA LYS A 206 -21.40 -13.98 6.29
C LYS A 206 -20.12 -14.72 5.91
N ILE A 207 -19.55 -14.44 4.72
CA ILE A 207 -18.30 -15.07 4.27
C ILE A 207 -17.14 -14.80 5.24
N LEU A 208 -16.98 -13.55 5.70
CA LEU A 208 -15.90 -13.17 6.60
C LEU A 208 -16.04 -13.83 7.98
N ARG A 209 -17.25 -13.84 8.57
CA ARG A 209 -17.54 -14.48 9.85
C ARG A 209 -17.24 -15.97 9.86
N GLU A 210 -17.71 -16.67 8.83
CA GLU A 210 -17.44 -18.10 8.63
C GLU A 210 -15.93 -18.39 8.58
N LYS A 211 -15.17 -17.54 7.90
CA LYS A 211 -13.72 -17.73 7.73
C LYS A 211 -12.88 -17.35 8.95
N ILE A 212 -13.46 -16.69 9.95
CA ILE A 212 -12.77 -16.30 11.21
C ILE A 212 -13.22 -17.13 12.40
N GLY A 213 -13.95 -18.23 12.13
CA GLY A 213 -14.44 -19.16 13.14
C GLY A 213 -15.61 -18.63 13.97
N LEU A 214 -16.17 -17.46 13.63
CA LEU A 214 -17.39 -16.96 14.24
C LEU A 214 -18.57 -17.55 13.46
N LYS A 215 -18.97 -18.77 13.82
CA LYS A 215 -20.25 -19.33 13.39
C LYS A 215 -21.36 -18.67 14.22
N GLU A 216 -22.41 -18.20 13.53
CA GLU A 216 -23.73 -18.06 14.15
C GLU A 216 -24.39 -19.44 14.28
#